data_AF-A0A248LGS0-F1
#
_entry.id   AF-A0A248LGS0-F1
#
_cell.length_a   1.000
_cell.length_b   1.000
_cell.length_c   1.000
_cell.angle_alpha   90.00
_cell.angle_beta   90.00
_cell.angle_gamma   90.00
#
_symmetry.space_group_name_H-M   'P 1'
#
loop_
_entity.id
_entity.type
_entity.pdbx_description
1 polymer ?
#
loop_
_entity_poly.entity_id
_entity_poly.type
_entity_poly.pdbx_seq_one_letter_code
_entity_poly.pdbx_strand_id
1 'polypeptide(L)'
;MDCWRNPFERRWTVIILGLYFLIMLPLPWYYNESYLPGPFGVPMFLYGWIGHGIAVLIAIMVFARQCMARPEYHSLDAQDEEETA
;
A
#
# COMPACT_ATOMS: atom_id res chain seq x y z
N MET A 1 16.33 -3.62 9.23
CA MET A 1 15.32 -4.47 8.58
C MET A 1 15.85 -4.83 7.21
N ASP A 2 16.21 -6.08 6.99
CA ASP A 2 16.67 -6.56 5.67
C ASP A 2 15.51 -7.24 4.95
N CYS A 3 14.67 -6.43 4.30
CA CYS A 3 13.45 -6.89 3.63
C CYS A 3 13.71 -7.84 2.45
N TRP A 4 14.97 -8.05 2.05
CA TRP A 4 15.33 -8.89 0.92
C TRP A 4 15.55 -10.36 1.29
N ARG A 5 15.78 -10.65 2.57
CA ARG A 5 16.04 -12.02 3.06
C ARG A 5 14.77 -12.83 3.24
N ASN A 6 13.70 -12.20 3.71
CA ASN A 6 12.42 -12.87 3.90
C ASN A 6 11.59 -12.81 2.59
N PRO A 7 11.17 -13.94 2.01
CA PRO A 7 10.35 -13.96 0.79
C PRO A 7 9.03 -13.19 0.91
N PHE A 8 8.43 -13.18 2.11
CA PHE A 8 7.20 -12.45 2.40
C PHE A 8 7.44 -10.94 2.34
N GLU A 9 8.46 -10.46 3.05
CA GLU A 9 8.84 -9.04 3.07
C GLU A 9 9.23 -8.58 1.67
N ARG A 10 10.08 -9.35 0.97
CA ARG A 10 10.50 -9.02 -0.39
C ARG A 10 9.32 -8.86 -1.33
N ARG A 11 8.35 -9.77 -1.28
CA ARG A 11 7.12 -9.69 -2.10
C ARG A 11 6.35 -8.41 -1.80
N TRP A 12 6.12 -8.11 -0.53
CA TRP A 12 5.35 -6.93 -0.13
C TRP A 12 6.09 -5.62 -0.38
N THR A 13 7.41 -5.58 -0.19
CA THR A 13 8.26 -4.47 -0.60
C THR A 13 8.12 -4.19 -2.09
N VAL A 14 8.18 -5.21 -2.95
CA VAL A 14 7.96 -5.04 -4.40
C VAL A 14 6.56 -4.52 -4.72
N ILE A 15 5.52 -5.01 -4.04
CA ILE A 15 4.14 -4.54 -4.24
C ILE A 15 4.01 -3.06 -3.86
N ILE A 16 4.48 -2.68 -2.67
CA ILE A 16 4.38 -1.30 -2.17
C ILE A 16 5.21 -0.34 -3.03
N LEU A 17 6.44 -0.73 -3.39
CA LEU A 17 7.27 0.05 -4.30
C LEU A 17 6.64 0.16 -5.70
N GLY A 18 5.97 -0.89 -6.19
CA GLY A 18 5.24 -0.86 -7.45
C GLY A 18 4.07 0.13 -7.42
N LEU A 19 3.30 0.16 -6.32
CA LEU A 19 2.22 1.14 -6.13
C LEU A 19 2.79 2.57 -6.05
N TYR A 20 3.89 2.78 -5.33
CA TYR A 20 4.57 4.06 -5.26
C TYR A 20 5.14 4.51 -6.61
N PHE A 21 5.77 3.60 -7.35
CA PHE A 21 6.29 3.91 -8.69
C PHE A 21 5.15 4.28 -9.64
N LEU A 22 4.00 3.62 -9.55
CA LEU A 22 2.86 3.87 -10.41
C LEU A 22 2.33 5.31 -10.30
N ILE A 23 2.31 5.89 -9.10
CA ILE A 23 1.88 7.30 -8.90
C ILE A 23 2.91 8.32 -9.39
N MET A 24 4.18 7.92 -9.52
CA MET A 24 5.24 8.79 -10.02
C MET A 24 5.23 8.91 -11.54
N LEU A 25 4.56 8.00 -12.25
CA LEU A 25 4.44 8.08 -13.69
C LEU A 25 3.54 9.27 -14.08
N PRO A 26 3.92 10.09 -15.07
CA PRO A 26 3.15 11.25 -15.52
C PRO A 26 1.97 10.81 -16.40
N LEU A 27 1.13 9.94 -15.85
CA LEU A 27 -0.03 9.40 -16.53
C LEU A 27 -1.23 10.34 -16.33
N PRO A 28 -2.13 10.46 -17.32
CA PRO A 28 -3.25 11.41 -17.27
C PRO A 28 -4.27 11.11 -16.16
N TRP A 29 -4.18 9.95 -15.52
CA TRP A 29 -4.99 9.59 -14.34
C TRP A 29 -4.34 9.98 -13.00
N TYR A 30 -3.08 10.39 -12.96
CA TYR A 30 -2.44 10.92 -11.75
C TYR A 30 -2.14 12.42 -11.82
N TYR A 31 -1.82 12.91 -13.03
CA TYR A 31 -1.44 14.31 -13.24
C TYR A 31 -1.94 14.80 -14.60
N ASN A 32 -2.46 16.02 -14.66
CA ASN A 32 -2.76 16.72 -15.90
C ASN A 32 -2.40 18.21 -15.75
N GLU A 33 -1.76 18.78 -16.77
CA GLU A 33 -1.48 20.22 -16.83
C GLU A 33 -2.73 21.04 -17.23
N SER A 34 -3.60 20.42 -18.03
CA SER A 34 -4.87 20.99 -18.47
C SER A 34 -6.04 20.16 -17.95
N TYR A 35 -7.17 20.80 -17.68
CA TYR A 35 -8.37 20.09 -17.26
C TYR A 35 -8.81 19.07 -18.32
N LEU A 36 -8.85 17.80 -17.92
CA LEU A 36 -9.32 16.70 -18.74
C LEU A 36 -10.64 16.17 -18.15
N PRO A 37 -11.78 16.43 -18.81
CA PRO A 37 -13.09 16.08 -18.26
C PRO A 37 -13.30 14.57 -18.25
N GLY A 38 -13.67 14.03 -17.10
CA GLY A 38 -14.16 12.68 -16.93
C GLY A 38 -15.69 12.61 -16.87
N PRO A 39 -16.24 11.44 -16.48
CA PRO A 39 -17.66 11.29 -16.22
C PRO A 39 -18.20 12.41 -15.31
N PHE A 40 -19.40 12.88 -15.59
CA PHE A 40 -20.06 13.95 -14.81
C PHE A 40 -19.26 15.28 -14.74
N GLY A 41 -18.29 15.51 -15.64
CA GLY A 41 -17.44 16.70 -15.61
C GLY A 41 -16.42 16.71 -14.46
N VAL A 42 -16.19 15.58 -13.81
CA VAL A 42 -15.17 15.45 -12.76
C VAL A 42 -13.79 15.34 -13.42
N PRO A 43 -12.75 16.06 -12.94
CA PRO A 43 -11.39 15.91 -13.49
C PRO A 43 -10.92 14.45 -13.48
N MET A 44 -10.37 13.97 -14.61
CA MET A 44 -9.98 12.57 -14.77
C MET A 44 -8.99 12.06 -13.72
N PHE A 45 -8.06 12.90 -13.27
CA PHE A 45 -7.09 12.49 -12.25
C PHE A 45 -7.77 12.08 -10.93
N LEU A 46 -8.94 12.63 -10.60
CA LEU A 46 -9.63 12.30 -9.35
C LEU A 46 -10.03 10.82 -9.30
N TYR A 47 -10.47 10.27 -10.44
CA TYR A 47 -10.79 8.84 -10.55
C TYR A 47 -9.56 7.96 -10.37
N GLY A 48 -8.42 8.35 -10.95
CA GLY A 48 -7.16 7.64 -10.79
C GLY A 48 -6.67 7.63 -9.34
N TRP A 49 -6.74 8.78 -8.65
CA TRP A 49 -6.40 8.90 -7.24
C TRP A 49 -7.33 8.10 -6.33
N ILE A 50 -8.65 8.12 -6.58
CA ILE A 50 -9.62 7.30 -5.83
C ILE A 50 -9.33 5.81 -6.04
N GLY A 51 -9.18 5.38 -7.29
CA GLY A 51 -8.90 3.97 -7.61
C GLY A 51 -7.58 3.49 -7.01
N HIS A 52 -6.53 4.31 -7.08
CA HIS A 52 -5.24 4.00 -6.48
C HIS A 52 -5.32 3.96 -4.95
N GLY A 53 -6.01 4.92 -4.33
CA GLY A 53 -6.23 4.95 -2.89
C GLY A 53 -6.93 3.69 -2.40
N ILE A 54 -7.98 3.24 -3.09
CA ILE A 54 -8.67 1.97 -2.80
C ILE A 54 -7.71 0.78 -2.92
N ALA A 55 -6.90 0.73 -3.99
CA ALA A 55 -5.93 -0.34 -4.18
C ALA A 55 -4.89 -0.40 -3.05
N VAL A 56 -4.38 0.75 -2.61
CA VAL A 56 -3.45 0.85 -1.46
C VAL A 56 -4.11 0.39 -0.17
N LEU A 57 -5.34 0.83 0.12
CA LEU A 57 -6.06 0.39 1.31
C LEU A 57 -6.29 -1.13 1.34
N ILE A 58 -6.67 -1.72 0.21
CA ILE A 58 -6.80 -3.18 0.09
C ILE A 58 -5.44 -3.86 0.31
N ALA A 59 -4.36 -3.34 -0.28
CA ALA A 59 -3.02 -3.88 -0.11
C ALA A 59 -2.60 -3.87 1.37
N ILE A 60 -2.83 -2.76 2.08
CA ILE A 60 -2.57 -2.63 3.52
C ILE A 60 -3.39 -3.63 4.33
N MET A 61 -4.70 -3.75 4.05
CA MET A 61 -5.57 -4.71 4.75
C MET A 61 -5.07 -6.15 4.59
N VAL A 62 -4.73 -6.53 3.36
CA VAL A 62 -4.24 -7.88 3.05
C VAL A 62 -2.86 -8.11 3.67
N PHE A 63 -1.98 -7.12 3.64
CA PHE A 63 -0.68 -7.17 4.31
C PHE A 63 -0.83 -7.38 5.81
N ALA A 64 -1.64 -6.54 6.49
CA ALA A 64 -1.90 -6.62 7.92
C ALA A 64 -2.46 -8.00 8.31
N ARG A 65 -3.43 -8.53 7.56
CA ARG A 65 -4.00 -9.86 7.80
C ARG A 65 -2.95 -10.97 7.67
N GLN A 66 -2.02 -10.86 6.74
CA GLN A 66 -0.94 -11.84 6.57
C GLN A 66 0.14 -11.72 7.66
N CYS A 67 0.43 -10.51 8.15
CA CYS A 67 1.32 -10.32 9.29
C CYS A 67 0.74 -10.94 10.57
N MET A 68 -0.55 -10.74 10.84
CA MET A 68 -1.20 -11.33 12.02
C MET A 68 -1.25 -12.86 11.99
N ALA A 69 -1.16 -13.49 10.81
CA ALA A 69 -1.12 -14.94 10.68
C ALA A 69 0.28 -15.55 10.90
N ARG A 70 1.29 -14.72 11.13
CA ARG A 70 2.70 -15.10 11.18
C ARG A 70 3.27 -14.83 12.57
N PRO A 71 3.68 -15.88 13.32
CA PRO A 71 4.17 -15.74 14.68
C PRO A 71 5.46 -14.91 14.77
N GLU A 72 6.26 -14.86 13.71
CA GLU A 72 7.47 -14.03 13.65
C GLU A 72 7.20 -12.52 13.80
N TYR A 73 5.95 -12.06 13.65
CA TYR A 73 5.55 -10.66 13.81
C TYR A 73 4.83 -10.37 15.13
N HIS A 74 4.64 -11.36 16.01
CA HIS A 74 3.98 -11.20 17.33
C HIS A 74 4.99 -10.90 18.46
N SER A 75 6.24 -10.57 18.12
CA SER A 75 7.31 -10.37 19.11
C SER A 75 7.06 -9.22 20.09
N LEU A 76 6.19 -8.28 19.75
CA LEU A 76 5.78 -7.17 20.63
C LEU A 76 4.73 -7.63 21.65
N ASP A 77 3.78 -8.47 21.23
CA ASP A 77 2.73 -9.01 22.11
C ASP A 77 3.35 -9.83 23.27
N ALA A 78 4.42 -10.59 22.99
CA ALA A 78 5.14 -11.35 23.99
C ALA A 78 5.93 -10.47 24.99
N GLN A 79 6.40 -9.29 24.57
CA GLN A 79 7.13 -8.36 25.45
C GLN A 79 6.16 -7.60 26.37
N ASP A 80 5.00 -7.20 25.86
CA ASP A 80 3.94 -6.55 26.65
C ASP A 80 3.36 -7.49 27.72
N GLU A 81 3.24 -8.80 27.43
CA GLU A 81 2.84 -9.82 28.40
C GLU A 81 3.89 -10.06 29.50
N GLU A 82 5.19 -9.97 29.18
CA GLU A 82 6.29 -10.18 30.13
C GLU A 82 6.52 -8.96 31.04
N GLU A 83 6.22 -7.76 30.56
CA GLU A 83 6.26 -6.51 31.36
C GLU A 83 5.05 -6.36 32.30
N THR A 84 3.92 -7.01 31.99
CA THR A 84 2.68 -6.95 32.78
C THR A 84 2.45 -8.15 33.71
N ALA A 85 3.32 -9.18 33.66
CA ALA A 85 3.31 -10.37 34.54
C ALA A 85 4.22 -10.21 35.77
#